data_AF-A0A0F3H371-F1
#
_entry.id   AF-A0A0F3H371-F1
#
_cell.length_a   1.000
_cell.length_b   1.000
_cell.length_c   1.000
_cell.angle_alpha   90.00
_cell.angle_beta   90.00
_cell.angle_gamma   90.00
#
_symmetry.space_group_name_H-M   'P 1'
#
loop_
_entity.id
_entity.type
_entity.pdbx_description
1 polymer ?
#
loop_
_entity_poly.entity_id
_entity_poly.type
_entity_poly.pdbx_seq_one_letter_code
_entity_poly.pdbx_strand_id
1 'polypeptide(L)'
;MLNILQYRAPRGKSQVSERICEPILTLCERVEQAYDGVVKCSPLGTDDELEGLAEVFDIRTELLQSNNERLQEEIVQRKKAEADLKDAYKGLELRVQQRTAELATAKEAAEVSANVKATFLANMSHEIRTPMNTILGFLEMLIEDNNLDEADRRRYLDITRNSARSLLGLLNDILDVSKIESGKMVLEPRPFNLRDVLHSVYQMFDVKVRQKGLDFTYGIEPSLDCNFIGDPLRLRQVIINL
;
A
#
# COMPACT_ATOMS: atom_id res chain seq x y z
N MET A 1 58.97 -38.05 -0.53
CA MET A 1 60.06 -38.52 -1.40
C MET A 1 61.22 -37.54 -1.21
N LEU A 2 62.10 -37.82 -0.25
CA LEU A 2 63.37 -38.54 -0.45
C LEU A 2 64.41 -37.68 -1.18
N ASN A 3 65.52 -37.49 -0.46
CA ASN A 3 66.88 -37.37 -0.97
C ASN A 3 67.40 -35.95 -1.26
N ILE A 4 67.70 -35.19 -0.19
CA ILE A 4 68.74 -34.15 -0.25
C ILE A 4 69.92 -34.62 0.60
N LEU A 5 70.82 -35.33 -0.09
CA LEU A 5 72.26 -35.39 0.10
C LEU A 5 72.78 -35.62 1.53
N GLN A 6 73.07 -36.89 1.81
CA GLN A 6 74.12 -37.31 2.76
C GLN A 6 75.45 -36.66 2.39
N TYR A 7 75.74 -35.47 2.92
CA TYR A 7 77.10 -34.92 2.88
C TYR A 7 77.94 -35.59 3.98
N ARG A 8 78.60 -36.69 3.63
CA ARG A 8 79.60 -37.35 4.49
C ARG A 8 80.82 -36.42 4.60
N ALA A 9 80.96 -35.75 5.74
CA ALA A 9 82.13 -34.91 6.04
C ALA A 9 83.44 -35.74 6.02
N PRO A 10 84.51 -35.27 5.37
CA PRO A 10 85.82 -35.89 5.48
C PRO A 10 86.38 -35.70 6.91
N ARG A 11 87.01 -36.75 7.43
CA ARG A 11 87.69 -36.76 8.74
C ARG A 11 88.82 -35.72 8.74
N GLY A 12 88.54 -34.59 9.37
CA GLY A 12 89.42 -33.43 9.50
C GLY A 12 88.55 -32.18 9.62
N LYS A 13 87.87 -32.01 10.76
CA LYS A 13 86.95 -30.89 10.97
C LYS A 13 87.75 -29.59 11.00
N SER A 14 87.73 -28.87 9.88
CA SER A 14 88.14 -27.47 9.86
C SER A 14 87.19 -26.70 10.77
N GLN A 15 87.75 -25.94 11.72
CA GLN A 15 87.02 -25.08 12.65
C GLN A 15 86.07 -24.09 11.93
N VAL A 16 86.31 -23.85 10.63
CA VAL A 16 85.48 -23.03 9.74
C VAL A 16 84.22 -23.75 9.27
N SER A 17 84.27 -25.07 9.07
CA SER A 17 83.11 -25.87 8.61
C SER A 17 82.05 -26.02 9.71
N GLU A 18 82.46 -26.15 10.99
CA GLU A 18 81.52 -26.15 12.12
C GLU A 18 80.94 -24.76 12.38
N ARG A 19 81.77 -23.70 12.28
CA ARG A 19 81.33 -22.32 12.51
C ARG A 19 80.35 -21.76 11.48
N ILE A 20 80.31 -22.30 10.25
CA ILE A 20 79.48 -21.75 9.16
C ILE A 20 78.35 -22.72 8.77
N CYS A 21 78.61 -24.02 8.63
CA CYS A 21 77.57 -24.94 8.15
C CYS A 21 76.54 -25.29 9.22
N GLU A 22 76.93 -25.37 10.50
CA GLU A 22 76.00 -25.74 11.57
C GLU A 22 74.90 -24.69 11.81
N PRO A 23 75.21 -23.37 11.91
CA PRO A 23 74.17 -22.34 12.05
C PRO A 23 73.24 -22.28 10.84
N ILE A 24 73.75 -22.49 9.62
CA ILE A 24 72.94 -22.51 8.38
C ILE A 24 71.98 -23.70 8.39
N LEU A 25 72.45 -24.90 8.72
CA LEU A 25 71.59 -26.09 8.81
C LEU A 25 70.54 -25.91 9.90
N THR A 26 70.92 -25.34 11.05
CA THR A 26 70.02 -25.04 12.16
C THR A 26 68.94 -24.04 11.74
N LEU A 27 69.31 -22.97 11.02
CA LEU A 27 68.37 -22.00 10.49
C LEU A 27 67.41 -22.65 9.49
N CYS A 28 67.91 -23.47 8.56
CA CYS A 28 67.06 -24.19 7.59
C CYS A 28 66.04 -25.11 8.28
N GLU A 29 66.48 -25.89 9.27
CA GLU A 29 65.57 -26.75 10.05
C GLU A 29 64.52 -25.93 10.82
N ARG A 30 64.93 -24.82 11.45
CA ARG A 30 63.99 -23.95 12.19
C ARG A 30 63.01 -23.23 11.28
N VAL A 31 63.42 -22.79 10.10
CA VAL A 31 62.54 -22.19 9.09
C VAL A 31 61.54 -23.22 8.55
N GLU A 32 61.97 -24.46 8.31
CA GLU A 32 61.08 -25.54 7.87
C GLU A 32 60.06 -25.90 8.96
N GLN A 33 60.47 -25.92 10.22
CA GLN A 33 59.56 -26.11 11.36
C GLN A 33 58.67 -24.90 11.62
N ALA A 34 59.13 -23.69 11.31
CA ALA A 34 58.36 -22.45 11.43
C ALA A 34 57.21 -22.37 10.40
N TYR A 35 57.26 -23.17 9.33
CA TYR A 35 56.14 -23.32 8.41
C TYR A 35 54.95 -24.05 9.05
N ASP A 36 55.23 -25.00 9.95
CA ASP A 36 54.24 -25.83 10.64
C ASP A 36 53.91 -25.32 12.07
N GLY A 37 54.54 -24.24 12.55
CA GLY A 37 54.31 -23.67 13.88
C GLY A 37 55.17 -22.46 14.22
N VAL A 38 55.07 -21.94 15.45
CA VAL A 38 55.82 -20.74 15.89
C VAL A 38 57.18 -21.17 16.47
N VAL A 39 58.09 -21.59 15.60
CA VAL A 39 59.48 -21.85 16.00
C VAL A 39 60.31 -20.61 15.73
N LYS A 40 60.88 -20.01 16.79
CA LYS A 40 61.85 -18.94 16.60
C LYS A 40 63.13 -19.49 15.99
N CYS A 41 63.56 -18.85 14.91
CA CYS A 41 64.80 -19.08 14.20
C CYS A 41 65.99 -18.55 15.00
N SER A 42 65.83 -17.43 15.70
CA SER A 42 66.83 -16.87 16.63
C SER A 42 66.67 -17.42 18.07
N PRO A 43 67.75 -17.48 18.87
CA PRO A 43 69.12 -17.19 18.47
C PRO A 43 69.84 -18.39 17.85
N LEU A 44 70.75 -18.17 16.90
CA LEU A 44 71.64 -19.21 16.35
C LEU A 44 72.93 -19.34 17.15
N GLY A 45 73.27 -18.32 17.94
CA GLY A 45 74.50 -18.27 18.74
C GLY A 45 75.71 -17.80 17.92
N THR A 46 75.47 -17.15 16.79
CA THR A 46 76.50 -16.46 16.00
C THR A 46 76.40 -14.94 16.25
N ASP A 47 77.47 -14.20 15.98
CA ASP A 47 77.51 -12.73 16.13
C ASP A 47 77.79 -12.10 14.76
N ASP A 48 77.11 -12.63 13.74
CA ASP A 48 77.34 -12.38 12.32
C ASP A 48 76.02 -12.22 11.55
N GLU A 49 76.09 -12.11 10.23
CA GLU A 49 74.94 -11.87 9.36
C GLU A 49 73.90 -13.01 9.41
N LEU A 50 74.26 -14.20 9.86
CA LEU A 50 73.32 -15.32 10.00
C LEU A 50 72.37 -15.12 11.19
N GLU A 51 72.87 -14.53 12.28
CA GLU A 51 72.04 -14.16 13.44
C GLU A 51 71.02 -13.09 13.03
N GLY A 52 71.48 -12.05 12.32
CA GLY A 52 70.59 -11.01 11.78
C GLY A 52 69.53 -11.55 10.81
N LEU A 53 69.87 -12.57 10.00
CA LEU A 53 68.91 -13.22 9.12
C LEU A 53 67.84 -14.00 9.92
N ALA A 54 68.25 -14.70 10.98
CA ALA A 54 67.34 -15.43 11.86
C ALA A 54 66.36 -14.50 12.58
N GLU A 55 66.82 -13.35 13.07
CA GLU A 55 65.97 -12.32 13.68
C GLU A 55 64.95 -11.75 12.68
N VAL A 56 65.37 -11.48 11.43
CA VAL A 56 64.46 -10.99 10.38
C VAL A 56 63.38 -12.02 10.03
N PHE A 57 63.73 -13.31 10.00
CA PHE A 57 62.74 -14.39 9.80
C PHE A 57 61.72 -14.43 10.93
N ASP A 58 62.15 -14.25 12.18
CA ASP A 58 61.24 -14.21 13.34
C ASP A 58 60.28 -13.02 13.24
N ILE A 59 60.79 -11.81 12.98
CA ILE A 59 59.98 -10.61 12.82
C ILE A 59 58.95 -10.78 11.69
N ARG A 60 59.36 -11.37 10.55
CA ARG A 60 58.45 -11.56 9.42
C ARG A 60 57.35 -12.58 9.73
N THR A 61 57.70 -13.66 10.45
CA THR A 61 56.76 -14.69 10.87
C THR A 61 55.72 -14.12 11.83
N GLU A 62 56.16 -13.35 12.83
CA GLU A 62 55.27 -12.64 13.77
C GLU A 62 54.33 -11.65 13.03
N LEU A 63 54.85 -10.88 12.07
CA LEU A 63 54.04 -9.96 11.27
C LEU A 63 53.01 -10.67 10.39
N LEU A 64 53.36 -11.81 9.79
CA LEU A 64 52.45 -12.61 8.97
C LEU A 64 51.33 -13.20 9.84
N GLN A 65 51.67 -13.69 11.03
CA GLN A 65 50.71 -14.22 11.96
C GLN A 65 49.71 -13.13 12.40
N SER A 66 50.21 -11.96 12.81
CA SER A 66 49.34 -10.83 13.18
C SER A 66 48.44 -10.37 12.01
N ASN A 67 48.95 -10.34 10.79
CA ASN A 67 48.14 -10.01 9.62
C ASN A 67 47.07 -11.07 9.34
N ASN A 68 47.40 -12.35 9.45
CA ASN A 68 46.44 -13.44 9.25
C ASN A 68 45.33 -13.40 10.31
N GLU A 69 45.67 -13.15 11.58
CA GLU A 69 44.70 -12.98 12.66
C GLU A 69 43.75 -11.80 12.37
N ARG A 70 44.31 -10.63 12.03
CA ARG A 70 43.51 -9.45 11.64
C ARG A 70 42.60 -9.73 10.43
N LEU A 71 43.11 -10.42 9.41
CA LEU A 71 42.31 -10.77 8.23
C LEU A 71 41.19 -11.74 8.59
N GLN A 72 41.43 -12.71 9.48
CA GLN A 72 40.38 -13.61 9.96
C GLN A 72 39.29 -12.83 10.71
N GLU A 73 39.66 -11.88 11.56
CA GLU A 73 38.70 -11.01 12.24
C GLU A 73 37.87 -10.18 11.25
N GLU A 74 38.51 -9.56 10.25
CA GLU A 74 37.81 -8.80 9.21
C GLU A 74 36.84 -9.68 8.40
N ILE A 75 37.21 -10.92 8.08
CA ILE A 75 36.34 -11.88 7.38
C ILE A 75 35.12 -12.22 8.22
N VAL A 76 35.29 -12.45 9.52
CA VAL A 76 34.17 -12.75 10.43
C VAL A 76 33.22 -11.56 10.52
N GLN A 77 33.75 -10.35 10.65
CA GLN A 77 32.93 -9.13 10.69
C GLN A 77 32.16 -8.91 9.39
N ARG A 78 32.81 -9.09 8.23
CA ARG A 78 32.15 -8.95 6.91
C ARG A 78 31.04 -9.97 6.74
N LYS A 79 31.27 -11.24 7.08
CA LYS A 79 30.24 -12.28 7.00
C LYS A 79 29.02 -11.95 7.85
N LYS A 80 29.24 -11.41 9.05
CA LYS A 80 28.15 -10.96 9.92
C LYS A 80 27.38 -9.80 9.28
N ALA A 81 28.07 -8.78 8.80
CA ALA A 81 27.45 -7.64 8.13
C ALA A 81 26.66 -8.04 6.86
N GLU A 82 27.17 -8.99 6.07
CA GLU A 82 26.47 -9.53 4.90
C GLU A 82 25.18 -10.28 5.29
N ALA A 83 25.21 -11.05 6.38
CA ALA A 83 24.03 -11.73 6.90
C ALA A 83 22.97 -10.73 7.39
N ASP A 84 23.37 -9.74 8.20
CA ASP A 84 22.49 -8.70 8.71
C ASP A 84 21.86 -7.88 7.57
N LEU A 85 22.66 -7.56 6.55
CA LEU A 85 22.21 -6.85 5.36
C LEU A 85 21.18 -7.66 4.56
N LYS A 86 21.42 -8.96 4.39
CA LYS A 86 20.50 -9.86 3.70
C LYS A 86 19.15 -9.95 4.40
N ASP A 87 19.15 -10.02 5.72
CA ASP A 87 17.92 -10.05 6.52
C ASP A 87 17.18 -8.71 6.44
N ALA A 88 17.90 -7.59 6.48
CA ALA A 88 17.32 -6.26 6.29
C ALA A 88 16.68 -6.10 4.91
N TYR A 89 17.35 -6.57 3.84
CA TYR A 89 16.80 -6.55 2.48
C TYR A 89 15.51 -7.37 2.37
N LYS A 90 15.48 -8.57 2.94
CA LYS A 90 14.28 -9.41 2.95
C LYS A 90 13.11 -8.74 3.68
N GLY A 91 13.39 -8.09 4.82
CA GLY A 91 12.39 -7.33 5.55
C GLY A 91 11.88 -6.11 4.77
N LEU A 92 12.77 -5.42 4.06
CA LEU A 92 12.41 -4.29 3.20
C LEU A 92 11.56 -4.74 2.02
N GLU A 93 11.92 -5.83 1.35
CA GLU A 93 11.17 -6.38 0.22
C GLU A 93 9.74 -6.75 0.62
N LEU A 94 9.57 -7.43 1.76
CA LEU A 94 8.25 -7.75 2.30
C LEU A 94 7.43 -6.49 2.57
N ARG A 95 8.04 -5.46 3.17
CA ARG A 95 7.37 -4.19 3.46
C ARG A 95 6.96 -3.47 2.18
N VAL A 96 7.82 -3.45 1.17
CA VAL A 96 7.52 -2.87 -0.14
C VAL A 96 6.35 -3.61 -0.77
N GLN A 97 6.38 -4.94 -0.83
CA GLN A 97 5.29 -5.75 -1.38
C GLN A 97 3.95 -5.47 -0.67
N GLN A 98 3.94 -5.45 0.67
CA GLN A 98 2.75 -5.11 1.45
C GLN A 98 2.22 -3.72 1.13
N ARG A 99 3.08 -2.70 1.13
CA ARG A 99 2.69 -1.31 0.83
C ARG A 99 2.22 -1.14 -0.61
N THR A 100 2.83 -1.82 -1.57
CA THR A 100 2.40 -1.80 -2.96
C THR A 100 1.02 -2.43 -3.12
N ALA A 101 0.74 -3.54 -2.43
CA ALA A 101 -0.58 -4.16 -2.44
C ALA A 101 -1.64 -3.26 -1.80
N GLU A 102 -1.37 -2.69 -0.62
CA GLU A 102 -2.26 -1.72 0.05
C GLU A 102 -2.57 -0.51 -0.86
N LEU A 103 -1.54 0.04 -1.51
CA LEU A 103 -1.67 1.17 -2.40
C LEU A 103 -2.51 0.81 -3.64
N ALA A 104 -2.32 -0.37 -4.21
CA ALA A 104 -3.10 -0.84 -5.35
C ALA A 104 -4.59 -0.96 -4.99
N THR A 105 -4.91 -1.57 -3.85
CA THR A 105 -6.29 -1.68 -3.37
C THR A 105 -6.91 -0.31 -3.07
N ALA A 106 -6.18 0.58 -2.40
CA ALA A 106 -6.67 1.93 -2.12
C ALA A 106 -6.91 2.75 -3.40
N LYS A 107 -6.02 2.59 -4.40
CA LYS A 107 -6.15 3.22 -5.71
C LYS A 107 -7.37 2.71 -6.46
N GLU A 108 -7.57 1.39 -6.51
CA GLU A 108 -8.73 0.78 -7.17
C GLU A 108 -10.05 1.26 -6.54
N ALA A 109 -10.14 1.30 -5.22
CA ALA A 109 -11.31 1.84 -4.52
C ALA A 109 -11.55 3.33 -4.85
N ALA A 110 -10.49 4.13 -4.95
CA ALA A 110 -10.57 5.53 -5.33
C ALA A 110 -11.03 5.70 -6.79
N GLU A 111 -10.54 4.87 -7.71
CA GLU A 111 -10.92 4.90 -9.13
C GLU A 111 -12.39 4.48 -9.32
N VAL A 112 -12.85 3.45 -8.60
CA VAL A 112 -14.27 3.05 -8.61
C VAL A 112 -15.15 4.21 -8.11
N SER A 113 -14.78 4.83 -6.98
CA SER A 113 -15.50 5.98 -6.44
C SER A 113 -15.54 7.16 -7.42
N ALA A 114 -14.40 7.47 -8.05
CA ALA A 114 -14.30 8.54 -9.04
C ALA A 114 -15.18 8.27 -10.27
N ASN A 115 -15.17 7.03 -10.79
CA ASN A 115 -16.01 6.64 -11.92
C ASN A 115 -17.50 6.73 -11.57
N VAL A 116 -17.91 6.23 -10.40
CA VAL A 116 -19.30 6.36 -9.93
C VAL A 116 -19.73 7.83 -9.87
N LYS A 117 -18.87 8.71 -9.35
CA LYS A 117 -19.15 10.15 -9.32
C LYS A 117 -19.25 10.77 -10.72
N ALA A 118 -18.36 10.40 -11.63
CA ALA A 118 -18.40 10.88 -13.01
C ALA A 118 -19.69 10.45 -13.72
N THR A 119 -20.06 9.17 -13.59
CA THR A 119 -21.32 8.64 -14.15
C THR A 119 -22.54 9.31 -13.52
N PHE A 120 -22.54 9.51 -12.20
CA PHE A 120 -23.62 10.22 -11.51
C PHE A 120 -23.80 11.64 -12.06
N LEU A 121 -22.72 12.43 -12.18
CA LEU A 121 -22.79 13.79 -12.72
C LEU A 121 -23.25 13.84 -14.17
N ALA A 122 -22.81 12.89 -15.01
CA ALA A 122 -23.25 12.77 -16.38
C ALA A 122 -24.76 12.47 -16.45
N ASN A 123 -25.24 11.50 -15.67
CA ASN A 123 -26.65 11.14 -15.62
C ASN A 123 -27.51 12.30 -15.12
N MET A 124 -27.12 12.97 -14.04
CA MET A 124 -27.84 14.14 -13.51
C MET A 124 -27.88 15.28 -14.54
N SER A 125 -26.80 15.50 -15.29
CA SER A 125 -26.80 16.51 -16.36
C SER A 125 -27.83 16.20 -17.45
N HIS A 126 -27.98 14.93 -17.82
CA HIS A 126 -28.99 14.49 -18.78
C HIS A 126 -30.41 14.59 -18.23
N GLU A 127 -30.61 14.17 -17.00
CA GLU A 127 -31.92 14.22 -16.34
C GLU A 127 -32.39 15.64 -16.01
N ILE A 128 -31.46 16.60 -15.83
CA ILE A 128 -31.78 18.04 -15.74
C ILE A 128 -32.14 18.59 -17.12
N ARG A 129 -31.39 18.23 -18.17
CA ARG A 129 -31.57 18.79 -19.52
C ARG A 129 -32.95 18.49 -20.09
N THR A 130 -33.46 17.28 -19.91
CA THR A 130 -34.76 16.86 -20.46
C THR A 130 -35.96 17.71 -20.00
N PRO A 131 -36.25 17.85 -18.68
CA PRO A 131 -37.34 18.69 -18.21
C PRO A 131 -37.09 20.17 -18.51
N MET A 132 -35.84 20.64 -18.46
CA MET A 132 -35.50 22.02 -18.81
C MET A 132 -35.80 22.34 -20.28
N ASN A 133 -35.39 21.48 -21.21
CA ASN A 133 -35.70 21.65 -22.63
C ASN A 133 -37.20 21.54 -22.92
N THR A 134 -37.91 20.70 -22.16
CA THR A 134 -39.37 20.61 -22.25
C THR A 134 -40.02 21.93 -21.83
N ILE A 135 -39.59 22.51 -20.70
CA ILE A 135 -40.07 23.81 -20.23
C ILE A 135 -39.81 24.90 -21.26
N LEU A 136 -38.58 25.00 -21.77
CA LEU A 136 -38.20 26.02 -22.74
C LEU A 136 -39.00 25.87 -24.04
N GLY A 137 -39.08 24.66 -24.60
CA GLY A 137 -39.78 24.44 -25.87
C GLY A 137 -41.28 24.75 -25.80
N PHE A 138 -41.98 24.35 -24.72
CA PHE A 138 -43.40 24.68 -24.57
C PHE A 138 -43.63 26.16 -24.26
N LEU A 139 -42.70 26.83 -23.57
CA LEU A 139 -42.76 28.28 -23.39
C LEU A 139 -42.53 29.03 -24.72
N GLU A 140 -41.57 28.60 -25.54
CA GLU A 140 -41.33 29.16 -26.87
C GLU A 140 -42.57 29.01 -27.76
N MET A 141 -43.19 27.82 -27.79
CA MET A 141 -44.44 27.60 -28.53
C MET A 141 -45.59 28.50 -28.06
N LEU A 142 -45.73 28.70 -26.74
CA LEU A 142 -46.74 29.60 -26.16
C LEU A 142 -46.51 31.07 -26.52
N ILE A 143 -45.26 31.47 -26.76
CA ILE A 143 -44.88 32.85 -27.12
C ILE A 143 -45.04 33.08 -28.63
N GLU A 144 -44.66 32.10 -29.46
CA GLU A 144 -44.62 32.24 -30.91
C GLU A 144 -45.99 32.04 -31.58
N ASP A 145 -46.85 31.17 -31.03
CA ASP A 145 -48.15 30.85 -31.63
C ASP A 145 -49.32 31.59 -30.97
N ASN A 146 -49.68 32.73 -31.56
CA ASN A 146 -50.82 33.56 -31.14
C ASN A 146 -52.19 32.98 -31.51
N ASN A 147 -52.25 31.87 -32.25
CA ASN A 147 -53.50 31.24 -32.70
C ASN A 147 -53.85 29.96 -31.92
N LEU A 148 -53.10 29.63 -30.87
CA LEU A 148 -53.41 28.50 -29.99
C LEU A 148 -54.80 28.66 -29.36
N ASP A 149 -55.60 27.61 -29.43
CA ASP A 149 -56.85 27.57 -28.70
C ASP A 149 -56.60 27.51 -27.17
N GLU A 150 -57.63 27.79 -26.37
CA GLU A 150 -57.52 27.78 -24.92
C GLU A 150 -57.16 26.39 -24.35
N ALA A 151 -57.56 25.31 -25.02
CA ALA A 151 -57.32 23.96 -24.56
C ALA A 151 -55.85 23.56 -24.72
N ASP A 152 -55.24 23.84 -25.87
CA ASP A 152 -53.83 23.58 -26.16
C ASP A 152 -52.92 24.47 -25.32
N ARG A 153 -53.25 25.77 -25.17
CA ARG A 153 -52.51 26.67 -24.27
C ARG A 153 -52.52 26.14 -22.83
N ARG A 154 -53.67 25.69 -22.33
CA ARG A 154 -53.77 25.13 -20.99
C ARG A 154 -52.98 23.83 -20.83
N ARG A 155 -53.01 22.97 -21.86
CA ARG A 155 -52.21 21.75 -21.90
C ARG A 155 -50.70 22.05 -21.87
N TYR A 156 -50.21 23.01 -22.65
CA TYR A 156 -48.80 23.40 -22.66
C TYR A 156 -48.36 23.97 -21.30
N LEU A 157 -49.18 24.84 -20.70
CA LEU A 157 -48.94 25.35 -19.34
C LEU A 157 -48.90 24.22 -18.29
N ASP A 158 -49.78 23.23 -18.40
CA ASP A 158 -49.78 22.07 -17.50
C ASP A 158 -48.53 21.20 -17.69
N ILE A 159 -48.07 20.98 -18.93
CA ILE A 159 -46.82 20.26 -19.21
C ILE A 159 -45.63 21.01 -18.61
N THR A 160 -45.52 22.32 -18.86
CA THR A 160 -44.47 23.17 -18.29
C THR A 160 -44.46 23.12 -16.76
N ARG A 161 -45.63 23.26 -16.12
CA ARG A 161 -45.77 23.19 -14.66
C ARG A 161 -45.32 21.84 -14.10
N ASN A 162 -45.72 20.74 -14.76
CA ASN A 162 -45.36 19.40 -14.32
C ASN A 162 -43.85 19.15 -14.49
N SER A 163 -43.25 19.55 -15.62
CA SER A 163 -41.81 19.46 -15.85
C SER A 163 -41.00 20.28 -14.84
N ALA A 164 -41.47 21.48 -14.47
CA ALA A 164 -40.83 22.31 -13.44
C ALA A 164 -40.88 21.66 -12.05
N ARG A 165 -42.00 21.02 -11.70
CA ARG A 165 -42.12 20.25 -10.44
C ARG A 165 -41.19 19.05 -10.42
N SER A 166 -41.11 18.30 -11.51
CA SER A 166 -40.19 17.17 -11.63
C SER A 166 -38.72 17.60 -11.51
N LEU A 167 -38.33 18.70 -12.18
CA LEU A 167 -36.98 19.25 -12.08
C LEU A 167 -36.64 19.70 -10.65
N LEU A 168 -37.59 20.34 -9.96
CA LEU A 168 -37.39 20.74 -8.56
C LEU A 168 -37.21 19.51 -7.64
N GLY A 169 -37.96 18.44 -7.88
CA GLY A 169 -37.77 17.15 -7.18
C GLY A 169 -36.36 16.61 -7.39
N LEU A 170 -35.91 16.52 -8.64
CA LEU A 170 -34.57 16.05 -8.98
C LEU A 170 -33.46 16.90 -8.35
N LEU A 171 -33.62 18.22 -8.33
CA LEU A 171 -32.65 19.11 -7.66
C LEU A 171 -32.59 18.85 -6.15
N ASN A 172 -33.73 18.60 -5.50
CA ASN A 172 -33.76 18.24 -4.08
C ASN A 172 -33.08 16.89 -3.83
N ASP A 173 -33.27 15.91 -4.71
CA ASP A 173 -32.62 14.60 -4.60
C ASP A 173 -31.08 14.72 -4.73
N ILE A 174 -30.59 15.53 -5.68
CA ILE A 174 -29.14 15.83 -5.81
C ILE A 174 -28.58 16.51 -4.55
N LEU A 175 -29.33 17.47 -3.99
CA LEU A 175 -28.94 18.16 -2.76
C LEU A 175 -28.90 17.20 -1.56
N ASP A 176 -29.85 16.28 -1.46
CA ASP A 176 -29.87 15.26 -0.41
C ASP A 176 -28.66 14.31 -0.54
N VAL A 177 -28.33 13.84 -1.74
CA VAL A 177 -27.09 13.07 -1.99
C VAL A 177 -25.85 13.85 -1.57
N SER A 178 -25.76 15.14 -1.92
CA SER A 178 -24.63 16.01 -1.54
C SER A 178 -24.50 16.18 -0.02
N LYS A 179 -25.63 16.26 0.69
CA LYS A 179 -25.65 16.31 2.16
C LYS A 179 -25.20 14.98 2.77
N ILE A 180 -25.59 13.85 2.20
CA ILE A 180 -25.15 12.52 2.63
C ILE A 180 -23.64 12.38 2.45
N GLU A 181 -23.10 12.68 1.26
CA GLU A 181 -21.67 12.54 0.97
C GLU A 181 -20.79 13.42 1.86
N SER A 182 -21.26 14.63 2.20
CA SER A 182 -20.54 15.55 3.07
C SER A 182 -20.73 15.27 4.56
N GLY A 183 -21.51 14.24 4.93
CA GLY A 183 -21.85 13.93 6.32
C GLY A 183 -22.71 15.02 7.00
N LYS A 184 -23.34 15.89 6.21
CA LYS A 184 -24.16 17.03 6.68
C LYS A 184 -25.65 16.72 6.73
N MET A 185 -26.07 15.53 6.31
CA MET A 185 -27.46 15.11 6.48
C MET A 185 -27.73 14.87 7.96
N VAL A 186 -28.55 15.75 8.55
CA VAL A 186 -29.02 15.62 9.92
C VAL A 186 -30.45 15.05 9.86
N LEU A 187 -30.68 13.96 10.57
CA LEU A 187 -32.03 13.44 10.80
C LEU A 187 -32.67 14.27 11.90
N GLU A 188 -33.95 14.58 11.75
CA GLU A 188 -34.74 15.30 12.75
C GLU A 188 -35.67 14.32 13.48
N PRO A 189 -35.19 13.63 14.54
CA PRO A 189 -36.02 12.70 15.28
C PRO A 189 -37.11 13.45 16.03
N ARG A 190 -38.36 13.14 15.71
CA ARG A 190 -39.56 13.63 16.41
C ARG A 190 -40.53 12.47 16.65
N PRO A 191 -41.36 12.54 17.71
CA PRO A 191 -42.47 11.62 17.87
C PRO A 191 -43.42 11.71 16.66
N PHE A 192 -43.77 10.58 16.08
CA PHE A 192 -44.72 10.50 14.96
C PHE A 192 -45.53 9.21 15.00
N ASN A 193 -46.68 9.22 14.35
CA ASN A 193 -47.49 8.03 14.17
C ASN A 193 -47.26 7.41 12.78
N LEU A 194 -46.82 6.16 12.72
CA LEU A 194 -46.53 5.43 11.48
C LEU A 194 -47.78 5.25 10.61
N ARG A 195 -48.96 5.10 11.22
CA ARG A 195 -50.23 4.94 10.50
C ARG A 195 -50.53 6.19 9.67
N ASP A 196 -50.26 7.38 10.21
CA ASP A 196 -50.46 8.64 9.51
C ASP A 196 -49.49 8.80 8.33
N VAL A 197 -48.23 8.40 8.52
CA VAL A 197 -47.21 8.40 7.46
C VAL A 197 -47.65 7.48 6.32
N LEU A 198 -47.97 6.22 6.61
CA LEU A 198 -48.40 5.24 5.60
C LEU A 198 -49.70 5.66 4.91
N HIS A 199 -50.69 6.16 5.67
CA HIS A 199 -51.95 6.61 5.11
C HIS A 199 -51.75 7.77 4.13
N SER A 200 -50.90 8.73 4.48
CA SER A 200 -50.64 9.87 3.60
C SER A 200 -49.86 9.48 2.33
N VAL A 201 -48.97 8.48 2.39
CA VAL A 201 -48.35 7.92 1.18
C VAL A 201 -49.40 7.23 0.32
N TYR A 202 -50.25 6.42 0.94
CA TYR A 202 -51.34 5.74 0.23
C TYR A 202 -52.25 6.70 -0.54
N GLN A 203 -52.70 7.78 0.13
CA GLN A 203 -53.52 8.82 -0.51
C GLN A 203 -52.84 9.47 -1.71
N MET A 204 -51.52 9.62 -1.68
CA MET A 204 -50.75 10.23 -2.77
C MET A 204 -50.78 9.38 -4.05
N PHE A 205 -50.81 8.06 -3.90
CA PHE A 205 -50.82 7.12 -5.03
C PHE A 205 -52.23 6.68 -5.45
N ASP A 206 -53.24 6.76 -4.57
CA ASP A 206 -54.62 6.27 -4.80
C ASP A 206 -55.20 6.75 -6.15
N VAL A 207 -55.09 8.04 -6.45
CA VAL A 207 -55.59 8.62 -7.71
C VAL A 207 -54.89 8.01 -8.93
N LYS A 208 -53.56 7.88 -8.89
CA LYS A 208 -52.74 7.42 -10.01
C LYS A 208 -52.87 5.90 -10.22
N VAL A 209 -53.02 5.16 -9.13
CA VAL A 209 -53.26 3.71 -9.10
C VAL A 209 -54.63 3.38 -9.70
N ARG A 210 -55.69 4.08 -9.29
CA ARG A 210 -57.05 3.89 -9.84
C ARG A 210 -57.11 4.21 -11.33
N GLN A 211 -56.46 5.29 -11.77
CA GLN A 211 -56.36 5.64 -13.20
C GLN A 211 -55.68 4.55 -14.03
N LYS A 212 -54.77 3.79 -13.41
CA LYS A 212 -54.08 2.67 -14.05
C LYS A 212 -54.78 1.31 -13.84
N GLY A 213 -55.89 1.27 -13.12
CA GLY A 213 -56.62 0.03 -12.81
C GLY A 213 -55.81 -0.97 -11.98
N LEU A 214 -54.92 -0.49 -11.12
CA LEU A 214 -54.08 -1.34 -10.26
C LEU A 214 -54.70 -1.46 -8.86
N ASP A 215 -54.51 -2.61 -8.21
CA ASP A 215 -54.83 -2.78 -6.79
C ASP A 215 -53.63 -2.37 -5.94
N PHE A 216 -53.80 -1.37 -5.08
CA PHE A 216 -52.81 -0.93 -4.10
C PHE A 216 -53.44 -1.03 -2.72
N THR A 217 -52.80 -1.77 -1.82
CA THR A 217 -53.27 -1.96 -0.44
C THR A 217 -52.08 -1.93 0.51
N TYR A 218 -52.30 -1.52 1.75
CA TYR A 218 -51.33 -1.65 2.82
C TYR A 218 -52.03 -2.12 4.09
N GLY A 219 -51.33 -2.91 4.90
CA GLY A 219 -51.81 -3.42 6.17
C GLY A 219 -50.83 -3.07 7.28
N ILE A 220 -51.36 -2.71 8.45
CA ILE A 220 -50.59 -2.55 9.68
C ILE A 220 -51.14 -3.57 10.67
N GLU A 221 -50.27 -4.33 11.30
CA GLU A 221 -50.68 -5.32 12.30
C GLU A 221 -51.43 -4.63 13.46
N PRO A 222 -52.61 -5.11 13.88
CA PRO A 222 -53.42 -4.45 14.92
C PRO A 222 -52.73 -4.34 16.29
N SER A 223 -51.80 -5.23 16.59
CA SER A 223 -51.03 -5.28 17.83
C SER A 223 -49.85 -4.29 17.86
N LEU A 224 -49.52 -3.66 16.73
CA LEU A 224 -48.35 -2.79 16.62
C LEU A 224 -48.65 -1.39 17.19
N ASP A 225 -47.89 -0.97 18.20
CA ASP A 225 -47.86 0.45 18.61
C ASP A 225 -47.25 1.27 17.48
N CYS A 226 -48.04 2.19 16.93
CA CYS A 226 -47.65 3.00 15.78
C CYS A 226 -46.92 4.28 16.17
N ASN A 227 -46.68 4.53 17.46
CA ASN A 227 -45.96 5.73 17.92
C ASN A 227 -44.45 5.47 17.93
N PHE A 228 -43.72 6.14 17.05
CA PHE A 228 -42.26 5.99 16.91
C PHE A 228 -41.56 7.35 17.08
N ILE A 229 -40.26 7.31 17.37
CA ILE A 229 -39.40 8.48 17.33
C ILE A 229 -38.48 8.34 16.11
N GLY A 230 -38.50 9.32 15.22
CA GLY A 230 -37.69 9.31 14.00
C GLY A 230 -38.03 10.49 13.10
N ASP A 231 -37.57 10.44 11.86
CA ASP A 231 -37.83 11.49 10.88
C ASP A 231 -38.95 11.04 9.92
N PRO A 232 -40.22 11.44 10.14
CA PRO A 232 -41.33 11.01 9.29
C PRO A 232 -41.28 11.61 7.88
N LEU A 233 -40.51 12.68 7.64
CA LEU A 233 -40.33 13.23 6.29
C LEU A 233 -39.40 12.31 5.49
N ARG A 234 -38.29 11.90 6.09
CA ARG A 234 -37.34 10.97 5.45
C ARG A 234 -37.92 9.57 5.31
N LEU A 235 -38.64 9.08 6.32
CA LEU A 235 -39.32 7.79 6.23
C LEU A 235 -40.35 7.78 5.09
N ARG A 236 -41.14 8.85 4.95
CA ARG A 236 -42.05 9.01 3.82
C ARG A 236 -41.32 8.96 2.48
N GLN A 237 -40.18 9.65 2.36
CA GLN A 237 -39.38 9.66 1.14
C GLN A 237 -38.86 8.26 0.79
N VAL A 238 -38.40 7.49 1.79
CA VAL A 238 -38.00 6.09 1.60
C VAL A 238 -39.17 5.26 1.07
N ILE A 239 -40.35 5.36 1.70
CA ILE A 239 -41.53 4.58 1.30
C ILE A 239 -42.01 4.97 -0.10
N ILE A 240 -41.95 6.24 -0.48
CA ILE A 240 -42.32 6.71 -1.83
C ILE A 240 -41.39 6.13 -2.92
N ASN A 241 -40.13 5.86 -2.57
CA ASN A 241 -39.12 5.36 -3.51
C ASN A 241 -39.08 3.82 -3.65
N LEU A 242 -39.77 3.07 -2.78
CA LEU A 242 -39.89 1.61 -2.84
C LEU A 242 -41.03 1.16 -3.76
#